data_AF-A0A6A3AQV7-F1
#
_entry.id   AF-A0A6A3AQV7-F1
#
_cell.length_a   1.000
_cell.length_b   1.000
_cell.length_c   1.000
_cell.angle_alpha   90.00
_cell.angle_beta   90.00
_cell.angle_gamma   90.00
#
_symmetry.space_group_name_H-M   'P 1'
#
loop_
_entity.id
_entity.type
_entity.pdbx_description
1 polymer ?
#
loop_
_entity_poly.entity_id
_entity_poly.type
_entity_poly.pdbx_seq_one_letter_code
_entity_poly.pdbx_strand_id
1 'polypeptide(L)'
;MENKDDFDASAAPPFHIADIRAAIPKHSASYLNTWFFWPLYWVAQGTIFWALFVLGHDCGHGSFSHDPVLNNVVEQILHSAILVRYHGWRLSHKTHHQNHGNVEKDESWVPESLDDPDIFKKFLCGSGALLKWHRSPEKTGSHFNPYSTLFSPQDRKPLQLDCNGRSPCLFLFCVWFIHDIHHHGYERKLPSYRGKAESKGYQVKVQGSWNVIVE
;
A
#
# COMPACT_ATOMS: atom_id res chain seq x y z
N MET A 1 -12.15 -44.82 -22.06
CA MET A 1 -12.71 -44.40 -20.77
C MET A 1 -11.88 -43.21 -20.33
N GLU A 2 -12.42 -42.01 -20.49
CA GLU A 2 -11.73 -40.75 -20.22
C GLU A 2 -11.78 -40.51 -18.71
N ASN A 3 -10.68 -40.72 -17.99
CA ASN A 3 -10.61 -40.36 -16.58
C ASN A 3 -10.45 -38.85 -16.49
N LYS A 4 -11.59 -38.13 -16.44
CA LYS A 4 -11.61 -36.72 -16.06
C LYS A 4 -11.59 -36.68 -14.54
N ASP A 5 -10.39 -36.61 -13.98
CA ASP A 5 -10.19 -36.13 -12.62
C ASP A 5 -10.62 -34.65 -12.61
N ASP A 6 -11.94 -34.40 -12.53
CA ASP A 6 -12.49 -33.06 -12.49
C ASP A 6 -11.97 -32.37 -11.24
N PHE A 7 -11.29 -31.23 -11.43
CA PHE A 7 -10.73 -30.43 -10.36
C PHE A 7 -11.87 -29.87 -9.49
N ASP A 8 -12.10 -30.47 -8.33
CA ASP A 8 -13.05 -29.97 -7.35
C ASP A 8 -12.45 -28.80 -6.56
N ALA A 9 -12.80 -27.58 -6.97
CA ALA A 9 -12.37 -26.35 -6.32
C ALA A 9 -12.93 -26.18 -4.88
N SER A 10 -13.90 -27.00 -4.48
CA SER A 10 -14.48 -27.00 -3.13
C SER A 10 -13.80 -27.97 -2.17
N ALA A 11 -12.98 -28.89 -2.69
CA ALA A 11 -12.21 -29.83 -1.89
C ALA A 11 -11.12 -29.11 -1.09
N ALA A 12 -10.85 -29.58 0.12
CA ALA A 12 -9.73 -29.06 0.90
C ALA A 12 -8.42 -29.33 0.15
N PRO A 13 -7.49 -28.35 0.10
CA PRO A 13 -6.21 -28.57 -0.57
C PRO A 13 -5.46 -29.73 0.09
N PRO A 14 -4.63 -30.47 -0.66
CA PRO A 14 -3.92 -31.66 -0.18
C PRO A 14 -2.77 -31.35 0.78
N PHE A 15 -2.78 -30.18 1.43
CA PHE A 15 -1.77 -29.72 2.38
C PHE A 15 -2.42 -28.78 3.41
N HIS A 16 -1.91 -28.80 4.64
CA HIS A 16 -2.25 -27.82 5.66
C HIS A 16 -1.24 -26.66 5.67
N ILE A 17 -1.68 -25.48 6.13
CA ILE A 17 -0.77 -24.32 6.33
C ILE A 17 0.38 -24.68 7.29
N ALA A 18 0.14 -25.59 8.24
CA ALA A 18 1.17 -26.10 9.15
C ALA A 18 2.28 -26.84 8.40
N ASP A 19 1.94 -27.59 7.34
CA ASP A 19 2.91 -28.34 6.53
C ASP A 19 3.81 -27.39 5.74
N ILE A 20 3.24 -26.29 5.22
CA ILE A 20 4.03 -25.22 4.58
C ILE A 20 4.98 -24.57 5.59
N ARG A 21 4.50 -24.26 6.81
CA ARG A 21 5.35 -23.69 7.87
C ARG A 21 6.46 -24.64 8.31
N ALA A 22 6.18 -25.94 8.37
CA ALA A 22 7.16 -26.97 8.71
C ALA A 22 8.16 -27.19 7.57
N ALA A 23 7.74 -27.02 6.32
CA ALA A 23 8.59 -27.11 5.15
C ALA A 23 9.55 -25.91 5.00
N ILE A 24 9.22 -24.74 5.57
CA ILE A 24 10.13 -23.60 5.62
C ILE A 24 11.25 -23.92 6.63
N PRO A 25 12.51 -24.06 6.19
CA PRO A 25 13.59 -24.39 7.11
C PRO A 25 13.75 -23.31 8.20
N LYS A 26 14.01 -23.72 9.44
CA LYS A 26 14.20 -22.77 10.55
C LYS A 26 15.33 -21.78 10.30
N HIS A 27 16.35 -22.18 9.53
CA HIS A 27 17.46 -21.31 9.16
C HIS A 27 17.06 -20.19 8.19
N SER A 28 16.06 -20.39 7.32
CA SER A 28 15.54 -19.33 6.44
C SER A 28 14.96 -18.16 7.22
N ALA A 29 14.26 -18.43 8.33
CA ALA A 29 13.75 -17.37 9.21
C ALA A 29 14.89 -16.53 9.81
N SER A 30 16.03 -17.15 10.11
CA SER A 30 17.25 -16.47 10.60
C SER A 30 17.87 -15.54 9.55
N TYR A 31 17.89 -15.96 8.27
CA TYR A 31 18.42 -15.14 7.17
C TYR A 31 17.54 -13.92 6.85
N LEU A 32 16.22 -14.05 7.03
CA LEU A 32 15.27 -12.95 6.86
C LEU A 32 15.30 -11.96 8.04
N ASN A 33 15.67 -12.40 9.24
CA ASN A 33 15.86 -11.53 10.40
C ASN A 33 17.30 -10.98 10.48
N THR A 34 17.80 -10.44 9.37
CA THR A 34 19.10 -9.78 9.28
C THR A 34 18.92 -8.29 9.04
N TRP A 35 19.85 -7.47 9.53
CA TRP A 35 19.82 -6.03 9.28
C TRP A 35 19.88 -5.69 7.78
N PHE A 36 20.45 -6.57 6.95
CA PHE A 36 20.53 -6.39 5.50
C PHE A 36 19.22 -6.70 4.76
N PHE A 37 18.33 -7.50 5.34
CA PHE A 37 17.03 -7.81 4.74
C PHE A 37 16.12 -6.58 4.71
N TRP A 38 16.10 -5.78 5.79
CA TRP A 38 15.18 -4.66 5.94
C TRP A 38 15.31 -3.57 4.86
N PRO A 39 16.51 -3.10 4.47
CA PRO A 39 16.65 -2.16 3.36
C PRO A 39 16.15 -2.71 2.02
N LEU A 40 16.43 -3.99 1.72
CA LEU A 40 15.94 -4.64 0.49
C LEU A 40 14.42 -4.76 0.49
N TYR A 41 13.86 -5.13 1.65
CA TYR A 41 12.42 -5.18 1.86
C TYR A 41 11.76 -3.81 1.67
N TRP A 42 12.34 -2.74 2.22
CA TRP A 42 11.81 -1.38 2.04
C TRP A 42 11.80 -0.94 0.58
N VAL A 43 12.87 -1.22 -0.17
CA VAL A 43 12.92 -0.93 -1.61
C VAL A 43 11.86 -1.72 -2.35
N ALA A 44 11.78 -3.03 -2.11
CA ALA A 44 10.78 -3.89 -2.75
C ALA A 44 9.34 -3.45 -2.43
N GLN A 45 9.05 -3.15 -1.17
CA GLN A 45 7.75 -2.63 -0.73
C GLN A 45 7.45 -1.27 -1.40
N GLY A 46 8.45 -0.38 -1.45
CA GLY A 46 8.34 0.91 -2.14
C GLY A 46 8.03 0.75 -3.62
N THR A 47 8.68 -0.19 -4.31
CA THR A 47 8.40 -0.50 -5.73
C THR A 47 6.96 -0.99 -5.93
N ILE A 48 6.44 -1.83 -5.03
CA ILE A 48 5.05 -2.30 -5.11
C ILE A 48 4.06 -1.14 -4.91
N PHE A 49 4.29 -0.27 -3.92
CA PHE A 49 3.44 0.92 -3.73
C PHE A 49 3.54 1.89 -4.90
N TRP A 50 4.71 2.03 -5.51
CA TRP A 50 4.87 2.78 -6.75
C TRP A 50 4.09 2.15 -7.91
N ALA A 51 4.07 0.82 -8.03
CA ALA A 51 3.26 0.14 -9.05
C ALA A 51 1.76 0.39 -8.85
N LEU A 52 1.26 0.40 -7.60
CA LEU A 52 -0.12 0.78 -7.30
C LEU A 52 -0.41 2.24 -7.67
N PHE A 53 0.55 3.14 -7.41
CA PHE A 53 0.46 4.55 -7.81
C PHE A 53 0.38 4.70 -9.33
N VAL A 54 1.26 4.04 -10.08
CA VAL A 54 1.26 4.08 -11.56
C VAL A 54 -0.05 3.53 -12.13
N LEU A 55 -0.55 2.43 -11.57
CA LEU A 55 -1.84 1.87 -12.00
C LEU A 55 -3.02 2.83 -11.72
N GLY A 56 -3.05 3.44 -10.53
CA GLY A 56 -4.04 4.46 -10.20
C GLY A 56 -3.92 5.69 -11.11
N HIS A 57 -2.70 6.10 -11.43
CA HIS A 57 -2.41 7.18 -12.36
C HIS A 57 -2.96 6.91 -13.76
N ASP A 58 -2.78 5.69 -14.28
CA ASP A 58 -3.30 5.29 -15.60
C ASP A 58 -4.84 5.23 -15.62
N CYS A 59 -5.45 4.83 -14.50
CA CYS A 59 -6.90 4.97 -14.32
C CYS A 59 -7.34 6.44 -14.35
N GLY A 60 -6.58 7.36 -13.73
CA GLY A 60 -6.84 8.79 -13.75
C GLY A 60 -6.73 9.43 -15.15
N HIS A 61 -5.91 8.85 -16.03
CA HIS A 61 -5.86 9.18 -17.46
C HIS A 61 -6.99 8.57 -18.29
N GLY A 62 -7.68 7.57 -17.74
CA GLY A 62 -8.69 6.80 -18.44
C GLY A 62 -8.13 5.79 -19.45
N SER A 63 -6.83 5.46 -19.38
CA SER A 63 -6.19 4.47 -20.28
C SER A 63 -6.36 3.03 -19.81
N PHE A 64 -6.77 2.82 -18.56
CA PHE A 64 -6.96 1.47 -17.99
C PHE A 64 -8.20 0.75 -18.56
N SER A 65 -9.31 1.46 -18.78
CA SER A 65 -10.55 0.89 -19.32
C SER A 65 -11.33 1.91 -20.15
N HIS A 66 -12.18 1.43 -21.06
CA HIS A 66 -13.12 2.27 -21.81
C HIS A 66 -14.28 2.79 -20.94
N ASP A 67 -14.55 2.18 -19.78
CA ASP A 67 -15.58 2.64 -18.85
C ASP A 67 -15.02 3.68 -17.87
N PRO A 68 -15.46 4.95 -17.94
CA PRO A 68 -15.01 5.99 -17.03
C PRO A 68 -15.41 5.72 -15.57
N VAL A 69 -16.51 4.99 -15.33
CA VAL A 69 -16.93 4.65 -13.95
C VAL A 69 -15.94 3.67 -13.34
N LEU A 70 -15.57 2.63 -14.07
CA LEU A 70 -14.57 1.66 -13.62
C LEU A 70 -13.24 2.34 -13.30
N ASN A 71 -12.76 3.23 -14.17
CA ASN A 71 -11.53 3.97 -13.94
C ASN A 71 -11.60 4.81 -12.64
N ASN A 72 -12.71 5.53 -12.42
CA ASN A 72 -12.88 6.33 -11.21
C ASN A 72 -12.89 5.47 -9.94
N VAL A 73 -13.54 4.30 -9.98
CA VAL A 73 -13.62 3.38 -8.84
C VAL A 73 -12.25 2.78 -8.53
N VAL A 74 -11.52 2.31 -9.55
CA VAL A 74 -10.20 1.70 -9.38
C VAL A 74 -9.18 2.73 -8.91
N GLU A 75 -9.15 3.92 -9.51
CA GLU A 75 -8.29 5.04 -9.10
C GLU A 75 -8.54 5.42 -7.62
N GLN A 76 -9.82 5.53 -7.20
CA GLN A 76 -10.17 5.84 -5.82
C GLN A 76 -9.67 4.77 -4.84
N ILE A 77 -9.84 3.49 -5.17
CA ILE A 77 -9.40 2.38 -4.30
C ILE A 77 -7.87 2.36 -4.20
N LEU A 78 -7.18 2.41 -5.34
CA LEU A 78 -5.72 2.32 -5.40
C LEU A 78 -5.05 3.49 -4.69
N HIS A 79 -5.48 4.72 -4.97
CA HIS A 79 -4.90 5.91 -4.33
C HIS A 79 -5.21 5.97 -2.84
N SER A 80 -6.42 5.65 -2.40
CA SER A 80 -6.73 5.60 -0.97
C SER A 80 -5.92 4.51 -0.23
N ALA A 81 -5.61 3.38 -0.86
CA ALA A 81 -4.80 2.32 -0.25
C ALA A 81 -3.35 2.75 0.05
N ILE A 82 -2.80 3.69 -0.72
CA ILE A 82 -1.46 4.26 -0.52
C ILE A 82 -1.49 5.67 0.08
N LEU A 83 -2.62 6.09 0.65
CA LEU A 83 -2.84 7.41 1.27
C LEU A 83 -2.65 8.60 0.31
N VAL A 84 -2.74 8.35 -0.99
CA VAL A 84 -2.84 9.40 -2.01
C VAL A 84 -4.30 9.86 -2.05
N ARG A 85 -4.52 11.16 -1.84
CA ARG A 85 -5.88 11.69 -1.81
C ARG A 85 -6.44 11.79 -3.22
N TYR A 86 -7.41 10.94 -3.53
CA TYR A 86 -8.00 10.78 -4.86
C TYR A 86 -8.35 12.12 -5.52
N HIS A 87 -9.21 12.92 -4.91
CA HIS A 87 -9.69 14.16 -5.56
C HIS A 87 -8.60 15.23 -5.66
N GLY A 88 -7.78 15.36 -4.60
CA GLY A 88 -6.69 16.32 -4.57
C GLY A 88 -5.63 16.00 -5.63
N TRP A 89 -5.27 14.73 -5.74
CA TRP A 89 -4.33 14.25 -6.74
C TRP A 89 -4.90 14.43 -8.15
N ARG A 90 -6.08 13.88 -8.45
CA ARG A 90 -6.70 13.92 -9.78
C ARG A 90 -6.79 15.33 -10.38
N LEU A 91 -7.24 16.31 -9.60
CA LEU A 91 -7.38 17.70 -10.06
C LEU A 91 -6.02 18.31 -10.35
N SER A 92 -5.09 18.21 -9.40
CA SER A 92 -3.75 18.77 -9.55
C SER A 92 -2.94 18.10 -10.65
N HIS A 93 -3.14 16.79 -10.85
CA HIS A 93 -2.48 15.99 -11.88
C HIS A 93 -3.00 16.36 -13.26
N LYS A 94 -4.30 16.59 -13.41
CA LYS A 94 -4.88 17.13 -14.64
C LYS A 94 -4.27 18.51 -14.97
N THR A 95 -4.17 19.39 -13.98
CA THR A 95 -3.53 20.71 -14.17
C THR A 95 -2.05 20.58 -14.55
N HIS A 96 -1.32 19.63 -13.95
CA HIS A 96 0.05 19.31 -14.32
C HIS A 96 0.16 18.88 -15.79
N HIS A 97 -0.67 17.92 -16.24
CA HIS A 97 -0.65 17.48 -17.63
C HIS A 97 -1.07 18.58 -18.63
N GLN A 98 -1.96 19.49 -18.24
CA GLN A 98 -2.35 20.64 -19.06
C GLN A 98 -1.22 21.67 -19.20
N ASN A 99 -0.34 21.78 -18.21
CA ASN A 99 0.71 22.78 -18.14
C ASN A 99 2.12 22.19 -18.15
N HIS A 100 2.28 20.91 -18.52
CA HIS A 100 3.52 20.17 -18.39
C HIS A 100 4.65 20.88 -19.16
N GLY A 101 5.75 21.18 -18.47
CA GLY A 101 6.89 21.90 -19.05
C GLY A 101 6.71 23.43 -19.13
N ASN A 102 5.62 23.99 -18.58
CA ASN A 102 5.46 25.43 -18.42
C ASN A 102 6.00 25.87 -17.04
N VAL A 103 7.04 26.70 -17.03
CA VAL A 103 7.70 27.19 -15.81
C VAL A 103 6.72 27.90 -14.85
N GLU A 104 5.78 28.68 -15.38
CA GLU A 104 4.88 29.50 -14.58
C GLU A 104 3.65 28.71 -14.10
N LYS A 105 3.11 27.84 -14.94
CA LYS A 105 1.82 27.17 -14.71
C LYS A 105 1.94 25.74 -14.23
N ASP A 106 3.09 25.08 -14.41
CA ASP A 106 3.33 23.77 -13.84
C ASP A 106 3.57 23.89 -12.33
N GLU A 107 2.95 22.98 -11.59
CA GLU A 107 2.95 22.92 -10.13
C GLU A 107 3.94 21.87 -9.59
N SER A 108 4.56 21.06 -10.46
CA SER A 108 5.44 19.95 -10.11
C SER A 108 6.87 20.40 -9.77
N TRP A 109 7.46 21.23 -10.63
CA TRP A 109 8.85 21.63 -10.50
C TRP A 109 9.18 22.87 -11.31
N VAL A 110 9.94 23.76 -10.69
CA VAL A 110 10.62 24.91 -11.29
C VAL A 110 12.07 24.92 -10.82
N PRO A 111 13.06 25.14 -11.71
CA PRO A 111 14.45 25.30 -11.30
C PRO A 111 14.64 26.59 -10.49
N GLU A 112 15.49 26.54 -9.45
CA GLU A 112 15.87 27.71 -8.63
C GLU A 112 16.53 28.82 -9.46
N SER A 113 17.27 28.46 -10.51
CA SER A 113 17.71 29.40 -11.54
C SER A 113 17.81 28.71 -12.90
N LEU A 114 17.44 29.44 -13.96
CA LEU A 114 17.62 28.96 -15.33
C LEU A 114 19.11 28.84 -15.68
N ASP A 115 19.94 29.69 -15.06
CA ASP A 115 21.38 29.82 -15.32
C ASP A 115 22.27 28.92 -14.46
N ASP A 116 21.74 28.04 -13.58
CA ASP A 116 22.56 27.14 -12.75
C ASP A 116 23.37 26.17 -13.67
N PRO A 117 24.71 26.22 -13.69
CA PRO A 117 25.50 25.38 -14.58
C PRO A 117 25.56 23.92 -14.12
N ASP A 118 25.13 23.60 -12.89
CA ASP A 118 25.23 22.25 -12.34
C ASP A 118 24.12 21.32 -12.88
N ILE A 119 24.44 20.62 -13.97
CA ILE A 119 23.57 19.64 -14.61
C ILE A 119 23.25 18.45 -13.69
N PHE A 120 24.13 18.11 -12.74
CA PHE A 120 23.95 17.00 -11.82
C PHE A 120 22.93 17.38 -10.73
N LYS A 121 23.00 18.62 -10.22
CA LYS A 121 21.97 19.19 -9.34
C LYS A 121 20.61 19.26 -10.05
N LYS A 122 20.57 19.70 -11.32
CA LYS A 122 19.35 19.69 -12.15
C LYS A 122 18.79 18.29 -12.35
N PHE A 123 19.63 17.29 -12.61
CA PHE A 123 19.22 15.89 -12.79
C PHE A 123 18.70 15.27 -11.49
N LEU A 124 19.40 15.43 -10.36
CA LEU A 124 18.97 14.89 -9.07
C LEU A 124 17.68 15.54 -8.54
N CYS A 125 17.51 16.85 -8.77
CA CYS A 125 16.33 17.59 -8.36
C CYS A 125 15.12 17.31 -9.30
N GLY A 126 15.38 17.17 -10.62
CA GLY A 126 14.36 16.85 -11.62
C GLY A 126 13.88 15.39 -11.58
N SER A 127 14.75 14.44 -11.25
CA SER A 127 14.43 13.00 -11.18
C SER A 127 13.68 12.59 -9.91
N GLY A 128 13.50 13.50 -8.94
CA GLY A 128 12.79 13.20 -7.70
C GLY A 128 13.49 12.20 -6.79
N ALA A 129 14.74 11.82 -7.08
CA ALA A 129 15.40 10.70 -6.44
C ALA A 129 15.74 10.94 -4.96
N LEU A 130 16.02 12.18 -4.53
CA LEU A 130 16.45 12.42 -3.13
C LEU A 130 16.07 13.76 -2.46
N LEU A 131 15.38 14.71 -3.10
CA LEU A 131 15.11 15.99 -2.44
C LEU A 131 13.83 16.71 -2.92
N LYS A 132 12.67 16.11 -2.70
CA LYS A 132 11.38 16.86 -2.75
C LYS A 132 10.63 16.81 -1.43
N TRP A 133 11.35 16.94 -0.31
CA TRP A 133 10.70 17.29 0.96
C TRP A 133 10.18 18.74 0.94
N HIS A 134 10.77 19.58 0.08
CA HIS A 134 10.38 20.97 -0.12
C HIS A 134 9.82 21.17 -1.53
N ARG A 135 8.72 21.91 -1.62
CA ARG A 135 8.12 22.37 -2.89
C ARG A 135 9.07 23.36 -3.57
N SER A 136 9.04 23.46 -4.90
CA SER A 136 9.83 24.46 -5.62
C SER A 136 9.61 25.87 -5.04
N PRO A 137 10.66 26.71 -5.01
CA PRO A 137 10.53 28.10 -4.61
C PRO A 137 9.39 28.77 -5.39
N GLU A 138 8.65 29.67 -4.75
CA GLU A 138 7.50 30.42 -5.31
C GLU A 138 6.18 29.65 -5.50
N LYS A 139 6.18 28.31 -5.52
CA LYS A 139 4.94 27.55 -5.62
C LYS A 139 4.32 27.34 -4.24
N THR A 140 3.06 27.74 -4.07
CA THR A 140 2.31 27.57 -2.82
C THR A 140 1.11 26.65 -3.02
N GLY A 141 0.67 25.98 -1.96
CA GLY A 141 -0.53 25.16 -1.97
C GLY A 141 -0.29 23.73 -1.48
N SER A 142 -1.38 23.02 -1.20
CA SER A 142 -1.33 21.70 -0.59
C SER A 142 -2.45 20.83 -1.12
N HIS A 143 -2.11 19.64 -1.61
CA HIS A 143 -3.08 18.60 -1.95
C HIS A 143 -3.91 18.16 -0.72
N PHE A 144 -3.42 18.48 0.49
CA PHE A 144 -4.06 18.19 1.76
C PHE A 144 -5.06 19.26 2.23
N ASN A 145 -5.03 20.46 1.65
CA ASN A 145 -5.92 21.56 2.01
C ASN A 145 -6.89 21.92 0.85
N PRO A 146 -8.21 21.72 1.01
CA PRO A 146 -9.22 22.11 0.01
C PRO A 146 -9.21 23.61 -0.31
N TYR A 147 -8.74 24.44 0.61
CA TYR A 147 -8.68 25.89 0.45
C TYR A 147 -7.33 26.36 -0.10
N SER A 148 -6.46 25.44 -0.52
CA SER A 148 -5.19 25.83 -1.13
C SER A 148 -5.41 26.50 -2.49
N THR A 149 -4.41 27.28 -2.90
CA THR A 149 -4.32 27.95 -4.19
C THR A 149 -4.36 27.00 -5.39
N LEU A 150 -4.13 25.70 -5.17
CA LEU A 150 -4.18 24.67 -6.21
C LEU A 150 -5.59 24.40 -6.74
N PHE A 151 -6.63 24.75 -5.97
CA PHE A 151 -7.99 24.33 -6.26
C PHE A 151 -8.94 25.51 -6.40
N SER A 152 -9.83 25.41 -7.41
CA SER A 152 -10.88 26.40 -7.58
C SER A 152 -11.92 26.27 -6.45
N PRO A 153 -12.66 27.34 -6.12
CA PRO A 153 -13.74 27.27 -5.13
C PRO A 153 -14.80 26.20 -5.42
N GLN A 154 -14.98 25.84 -6.68
CA GLN A 154 -15.99 24.88 -7.13
C GLN A 154 -15.59 23.44 -6.76
N ASP A 155 -14.29 23.16 -6.67
CA ASP A 155 -13.75 21.83 -6.37
C ASP A 155 -13.65 21.54 -4.87
N ARG A 156 -13.93 22.52 -4.01
CA ARG A 156 -13.71 22.42 -2.56
C ARG A 156 -14.58 21.36 -1.88
N LYS A 157 -15.84 21.23 -2.31
CA LYS A 157 -16.78 20.27 -1.73
C LYS A 157 -16.31 18.82 -1.86
N PRO A 158 -15.99 18.31 -3.07
CA PRO A 158 -15.45 16.96 -3.21
C PRO A 158 -14.13 16.80 -2.46
N LEU A 159 -13.24 17.80 -2.49
CA LEU A 159 -11.98 17.77 -1.74
C LEU A 159 -12.20 17.62 -0.23
N GLN A 160 -13.14 18.36 0.37
CA GLN A 160 -13.46 18.25 1.80
C GLN A 160 -14.02 16.87 2.17
N LEU A 161 -14.86 16.29 1.30
CA LEU A 161 -15.40 14.94 1.52
C LEU A 161 -14.28 13.89 1.51
N ASP A 162 -13.29 14.06 0.65
CA ASP A 162 -12.12 13.18 0.59
C ASP A 162 -11.17 13.40 1.79
N CYS A 163 -11.02 14.64 2.27
CA CYS A 163 -10.26 14.97 3.48
C CYS A 163 -10.85 14.36 4.75
N ASN A 164 -12.16 14.49 4.91
CA ASN A 164 -12.83 14.30 6.20
C ASN A 164 -13.54 12.94 6.31
N GLY A 165 -13.58 12.15 5.24
CA GLY A 165 -14.40 10.93 5.21
C GLY A 165 -13.83 9.82 4.34
N ARG A 166 -13.93 9.93 3.01
CA ARG A 166 -13.79 8.77 2.11
C ARG A 166 -12.42 8.09 2.14
N SER A 167 -11.32 8.84 1.98
CA SER A 167 -9.98 8.25 1.94
C SER A 167 -9.52 7.68 3.30
N PRO A 168 -9.65 8.40 4.43
CA PRO A 168 -9.30 7.84 5.74
C PRO A 168 -10.14 6.62 6.13
N CYS A 169 -11.46 6.64 5.86
CA CYS A 169 -12.34 5.52 6.19
C CYS A 169 -12.03 4.27 5.36
N LEU A 170 -11.70 4.42 4.07
CA LEU A 170 -11.35 3.25 3.24
C LEU A 170 -10.01 2.65 3.67
N PHE A 171 -9.01 3.48 3.97
CA PHE A 171 -7.73 3.02 4.51
C PHE A 171 -7.92 2.29 5.85
N LEU A 172 -8.66 2.90 6.79
CA LEU A 172 -8.96 2.28 8.09
C LEU A 172 -9.80 1.00 7.96
N PHE A 173 -10.73 0.94 7.00
CA PHE A 173 -11.47 -0.28 6.69
C PHE A 173 -10.55 -1.37 6.16
N CYS A 174 -9.60 -1.06 5.27
CA CYS A 174 -8.62 -2.03 4.78
C CYS A 174 -7.73 -2.55 5.93
N VAL A 175 -7.24 -1.65 6.79
CA VAL A 175 -6.44 -2.03 7.97
C VAL A 175 -7.27 -2.87 8.94
N TRP A 176 -8.51 -2.46 9.24
CA TRP A 176 -9.44 -3.22 10.09
C TRP A 176 -9.77 -4.58 9.49
N PHE A 177 -10.03 -4.68 8.20
CA PHE A 177 -10.36 -5.93 7.50
C PHE A 177 -9.18 -6.89 7.48
N ILE A 178 -7.97 -6.39 7.22
CA ILE A 178 -6.75 -7.19 7.31
C ILE A 178 -6.51 -7.67 8.76
N HIS A 179 -6.69 -6.77 9.74
CA HIS A 179 -6.58 -7.10 11.15
C HIS A 179 -7.67 -8.09 11.60
N ASP A 180 -8.92 -7.97 11.15
CA ASP A 180 -10.01 -8.91 11.40
C ASP A 180 -9.71 -10.29 10.80
N ILE A 181 -9.24 -10.35 9.55
CA ILE A 181 -8.79 -11.61 8.94
C ILE A 181 -7.64 -12.23 9.74
N HIS A 182 -6.73 -11.40 10.24
CA HIS A 182 -5.56 -11.83 11.01
C HIS A 182 -5.94 -12.36 12.41
N HIS A 183 -6.86 -11.69 13.11
CA HIS A 183 -7.20 -11.98 14.51
C HIS A 183 -8.49 -12.81 14.68
N HIS A 184 -9.53 -12.53 13.90
CA HIS A 184 -10.87 -13.13 14.03
C HIS A 184 -11.21 -14.12 12.91
N GLY A 185 -10.35 -14.24 11.90
CA GLY A 185 -10.47 -15.26 10.86
C GLY A 185 -10.31 -16.70 11.38
N TYR A 186 -9.81 -16.93 12.60
CA TYR A 186 -9.54 -18.27 13.13
C TYR A 186 -10.81 -19.12 13.33
N GLU A 187 -11.84 -18.56 13.97
CA GLU A 187 -13.10 -19.26 14.30
C GLU A 187 -14.05 -19.46 13.10
N ARG A 188 -13.79 -18.78 11.97
CA ARG A 188 -14.54 -18.95 10.71
C ARG A 188 -13.81 -19.81 9.69
N LYS A 189 -12.55 -20.17 9.94
CA LYS A 189 -11.81 -21.12 9.09
C LYS A 189 -12.40 -22.52 9.24
N LEU A 190 -12.48 -23.24 8.12
CA LEU A 190 -12.81 -24.67 8.11
C LEU A 190 -11.92 -25.41 9.11
N PRO A 191 -12.40 -26.48 9.77
CA PRO A 191 -11.63 -27.22 10.77
C PRO A 191 -10.24 -27.67 10.27
N SER A 192 -10.07 -27.89 8.96
CA SER A 192 -8.80 -28.23 8.31
C SER A 192 -7.77 -27.08 8.28
N TYR A 193 -8.21 -25.82 8.38
CA TYR A 193 -7.36 -24.62 8.36
C TYR A 193 -7.04 -24.06 9.75
N ARG A 194 -7.74 -24.53 10.79
CA ARG A 194 -7.34 -24.33 12.19
C ARG A 194 -6.26 -25.37 12.48
N GLY A 195 -4.99 -24.98 12.46
CA GLY A 195 -3.93 -25.89 12.89
C GLY A 195 -4.32 -26.48 14.25
N LYS A 196 -4.18 -27.80 14.43
CA LYS A 196 -4.43 -28.43 15.72
C LYS A 196 -3.64 -27.64 16.76
N ALA A 197 -4.34 -27.00 17.70
CA ALA A 197 -3.71 -26.60 18.94
C ALA A 197 -3.30 -27.92 19.60
N GLU A 198 -2.06 -28.34 19.38
CA GLU A 198 -1.45 -29.30 20.28
C GLU A 198 -1.43 -28.64 21.64
N SER A 199 -2.45 -28.93 22.45
CA SER A 199 -2.30 -28.88 23.89
C SER A 199 -1.18 -29.86 24.19
N LYS A 200 0.07 -29.39 24.18
CA LYS A 200 1.15 -30.11 24.83
C LYS A 200 0.66 -30.30 26.27
N GLY A 201 0.29 -31.53 26.58
CA GLY A 201 -0.18 -31.94 27.88
C GLY A 201 0.96 -31.83 28.87
N TYR A 202 1.27 -30.61 29.30
CA TYR A 202 2.05 -30.38 30.50
C TYR A 202 1.14 -30.70 31.68
N GLN A 203 1.25 -31.94 32.18
CA GLN A 203 0.65 -32.32 33.45
C GLN A 203 1.43 -31.60 34.55
N VAL A 204 0.94 -30.45 35.00
CA VAL A 204 1.52 -29.76 36.16
C VAL A 204 1.16 -30.55 37.41
N LYS A 205 2.07 -31.43 37.86
CA LYS A 205 2.00 -32.02 39.20
C LYS A 205 2.62 -31.05 40.20
N VAL A 206 1.78 -30.43 41.02
CA VAL A 206 2.25 -29.71 42.20
C VAL A 206 2.52 -30.76 43.28
N GLN A 207 3.79 -31.15 43.42
CA GLN A 207 4.27 -31.82 44.63
C GLN A 207 4.80 -30.75 45.56
N GLY A 208 4.36 -30.77 46.82
CA GLY A 208 4.59 -29.70 47.79
C GLY A 208 6.05 -29.23 47.85
N SER A 209 6.20 -27.90 47.96
CA SER A 209 7.44 -27.13 48.04
C SER A 209 8.16 -26.84 46.71
N TRP A 210 7.62 -25.84 46.00
CA TRP A 210 8.31 -24.87 45.13
C TRP A 210 9.61 -25.31 44.43
N ASN A 211 9.56 -26.38 43.63
CA ASN A 211 10.51 -26.57 42.54
C ASN A 211 9.73 -27.03 41.31
N VAL A 212 9.73 -26.19 40.27
CA VAL A 212 9.15 -26.53 38.96
C VAL A 212 10.30 -27.06 38.09
N ILE A 213 10.29 -28.35 37.81
CA ILE A 213 11.17 -28.96 36.79
C ILE A 213 10.33 -29.07 35.51
N VAL A 214 10.85 -28.56 34.40
CA VAL A 214 10.27 -28.71 33.07
C VAL A 214 10.91 -29.95 32.44
N GLU A 215 10.13 -31.01 32.24
CA GLU A 215 10.46 -32.12 31.32
C GLU A 215 9.82 -31.89 29.95
#